data_AF-A0A959T8U9-F1
#
_entry.id   AF-A0A959T8U9-F1
#
_cell.length_a   1.000
_cell.length_b   1.000
_cell.length_c   1.000
_cell.angle_alpha   90.00
_cell.angle_beta   90.00
_cell.angle_gamma   90.00
#
_symmetry.space_group_name_H-M   'P 1'
#
loop_
_entity.id
_entity.type
_entity.pdbx_description
1 polymer ?
#
loop_
_entity_poly.entity_id
_entity_poly.type
_entity_poly.pdbx_seq_one_letter_code
_entity_poly.pdbx_strand_id
1 'polypeptide(L)'
;MEEFGKKPKKADLATIGLGHVGDAYWNLEPAELIEQTIVSGEGVFADSGALAIDTGEFTGRSPKDKFCVKDDKTADTVWWGDVNIPFDADKFDALYDKLCAYLMNREVYIKDAYACADPDYKLNLRVVAELPWSALFASNMFLRPTHAELEDFEPEWHVVCAPGFQADPEKDGTRQRNFAIISFTRKMIIIGGTGYTGEIKKGIFTVLNYVLPQERQVLSM
;
A
#
# COMPACT_ATOMS: atom_id res chain seq x y z
N MET A 1 17.12 -5.39 11.85
CA MET A 1 16.74 -4.53 10.73
C MET A 1 17.97 -3.86 10.18
N GLU A 2 18.52 -4.46 9.12
CA GLU A 2 19.42 -3.73 8.23
C GLU A 2 18.58 -2.93 7.23
N GLU A 3 19.11 -1.80 6.79
CA GLU A 3 18.45 -0.93 5.82
C GLU A 3 19.30 -0.84 4.56
N PHE A 4 18.68 -1.10 3.42
CA PHE A 4 19.32 -1.13 2.11
C PHE A 4 18.70 -0.11 1.17
N GLY A 5 19.44 0.31 0.15
CA GLY A 5 18.94 1.23 -0.87
C GLY A 5 18.90 2.71 -0.44
N LYS A 6 17.99 3.48 -1.04
CA LYS A 6 17.91 4.95 -0.92
C LYS A 6 16.83 5.37 0.07
N LYS A 7 17.21 5.45 1.34
CA LYS A 7 16.32 5.88 2.41
C LYS A 7 16.32 7.41 2.59
N PRO A 8 15.16 8.07 2.71
CA PRO A 8 15.10 9.49 3.11
C PRO A 8 15.68 9.70 4.51
N LYS A 9 16.40 10.81 4.75
CA LYS A 9 17.19 11.04 5.97
C LYS A 9 16.36 10.94 7.26
N LYS A 10 15.10 11.37 7.21
CA LYS A 10 14.19 11.39 8.37
C LYS A 10 13.19 10.23 8.36
N ALA A 11 13.29 9.29 7.41
CA ALA A 11 12.33 8.22 7.32
C ALA A 11 12.48 7.25 8.51
N ASP A 12 11.36 6.91 9.14
CA ASP A 12 11.30 5.94 10.23
C ASP A 12 9.99 5.15 10.13
N LEU A 13 10.09 3.83 9.95
CA LEU A 13 8.93 2.94 9.88
C LEU A 13 8.26 2.73 11.23
N ALA A 14 8.93 3.04 12.36
CA ALA A 14 8.31 2.98 13.68
C ALA A 14 7.18 4.01 13.83
N THR A 15 7.20 5.12 13.06
CA THR A 15 6.11 6.11 13.04
C THR A 15 4.79 5.54 12.54
N ILE A 16 4.83 4.42 11.82
CA ILE A 16 3.67 3.64 11.37
C ILE A 16 3.67 2.24 12.01
N GLY A 17 4.29 2.04 13.18
CA GLY A 17 4.24 0.75 13.88
C GLY A 17 5.03 -0.39 13.24
N LEU A 18 5.90 -0.12 12.25
CA LEU A 18 6.73 -1.11 11.56
C LEU A 18 8.22 -1.01 11.96
N GLY A 19 8.52 -0.68 13.21
CA GLY A 19 9.90 -0.51 13.72
C GLY A 19 10.68 -1.80 13.97
N HIS A 20 10.06 -2.97 13.80
CA HIS A 20 10.63 -4.29 14.13
C HIS A 20 10.57 -5.28 12.97
N VAL A 21 10.59 -4.78 11.73
CA VAL A 21 10.73 -5.63 10.54
C VAL A 21 12.11 -6.31 10.51
N GLY A 22 12.26 -7.29 9.63
CA GLY A 22 13.55 -7.90 9.27
C GLY A 22 14.39 -6.89 8.50
N ASP A 23 14.72 -7.15 7.25
CA ASP A 23 15.45 -6.18 6.44
C ASP A 23 14.52 -5.22 5.69
N ALA A 24 14.93 -3.95 5.59
CA ALA A 24 14.15 -2.91 4.95
C ALA A 24 14.85 -2.40 3.68
N TYR A 25 14.28 -2.71 2.53
CA TYR A 25 14.81 -2.34 1.21
C TYR A 25 14.14 -1.06 0.70
N TRP A 26 14.83 0.07 0.84
CA TRP A 26 14.32 1.39 0.50
C TRP A 26 14.60 1.77 -0.94
N ASN A 27 13.54 2.11 -1.67
CA ASN A 27 13.60 2.77 -2.98
C ASN A 27 14.53 2.08 -3.99
N LEU A 28 14.64 0.75 -3.93
CA LEU A 28 15.39 -0.04 -4.90
C LEU A 28 14.96 0.30 -6.33
N GLU A 29 15.94 0.24 -7.23
CA GLU A 29 15.71 0.42 -8.65
C GLU A 29 14.90 -0.76 -9.21
N PRO A 30 14.16 -0.56 -10.31
CA PRO A 30 13.37 -1.62 -10.92
C PRO A 30 14.17 -2.91 -11.20
N ALA A 31 15.43 -2.80 -11.63
CA ALA A 31 16.28 -3.94 -11.90
C ALA A 31 16.57 -4.77 -10.63
N GLU A 32 16.84 -4.12 -9.50
CA GLU A 32 17.09 -4.77 -8.22
C GLU A 32 15.82 -5.48 -7.70
N LEU A 33 14.64 -4.85 -7.84
CA LEU A 33 13.37 -5.48 -7.46
C LEU A 33 13.03 -6.68 -8.34
N ILE A 34 13.33 -6.61 -9.64
CA ILE A 34 13.17 -7.75 -10.56
C ILE A 34 14.10 -8.88 -10.13
N GLU A 35 15.38 -8.59 -9.89
CA GLU A 35 16.34 -9.59 -9.44
C GLU A 35 15.89 -10.27 -8.15
N GLN A 36 15.49 -9.51 -7.13
CA GLN A 36 15.00 -10.08 -5.87
C GLN A 36 13.75 -10.93 -6.08
N THR A 37 12.82 -10.50 -6.95
CA THR A 37 11.64 -11.31 -7.30
C THR A 37 12.01 -12.67 -7.92
N ILE A 38 13.01 -12.70 -8.80
CA ILE A 38 13.48 -13.93 -9.43
C ILE A 38 14.20 -14.82 -8.41
N VAL A 39 15.10 -14.24 -7.61
CA VAL A 39 15.91 -14.97 -6.61
C VAL A 39 15.03 -15.57 -5.51
N SER A 40 13.96 -14.88 -5.11
CA SER A 40 13.00 -15.37 -4.11
C SER A 40 12.01 -16.39 -4.68
N GLY A 41 12.04 -16.66 -6.00
CA GLY A 41 11.11 -17.57 -6.66
C GLY A 41 9.68 -17.02 -6.83
N GLU A 42 9.50 -15.71 -6.67
CA GLU A 42 8.21 -15.01 -6.73
C GLU A 42 7.83 -14.57 -8.15
N GLY A 43 8.64 -14.91 -9.14
CA GLY A 43 8.38 -14.63 -10.54
C GLY A 43 9.36 -15.30 -11.49
N VAL A 44 9.07 -15.19 -12.78
CA VAL A 44 9.90 -15.71 -13.86
C VAL A 44 9.98 -14.69 -14.99
N PHE A 45 11.00 -14.80 -15.84
CA PHE A 45 11.02 -14.04 -17.09
C PHE A 45 10.15 -14.70 -18.15
N ALA A 46 9.30 -13.90 -18.79
CA ALA A 46 8.71 -14.27 -20.06
C ALA A 46 9.76 -14.21 -21.18
N ASP A 47 9.45 -14.80 -22.34
CA ASP A 47 10.27 -14.75 -23.55
C ASP A 47 10.59 -13.31 -24.02
N SER A 48 9.69 -12.37 -23.76
CA SER A 48 9.86 -10.94 -23.99
C SER A 48 10.86 -10.24 -23.07
N GLY A 49 11.35 -10.92 -22.01
CA GLY A 49 12.16 -10.33 -20.96
C GLY A 49 11.36 -9.59 -19.89
N ALA A 50 10.03 -9.54 -20.00
CA ALA A 50 9.16 -9.01 -18.96
C ALA A 50 9.12 -9.97 -17.74
N LEU A 51 9.05 -9.40 -16.55
CA LEU A 51 8.78 -10.17 -15.32
C LEU A 51 7.31 -10.60 -15.33
N ALA A 52 7.08 -11.90 -15.18
CA ALA A 52 5.78 -12.51 -14.95
C ALA A 52 5.70 -13.02 -13.50
N ILE A 53 4.60 -12.70 -12.83
CA ILE A 53 4.33 -13.08 -11.43
C ILE A 53 2.95 -13.74 -11.33
N ASP A 54 2.76 -14.55 -10.30
CA ASP A 54 1.46 -15.12 -9.96
C ASP A 54 0.88 -14.37 -8.75
N THR A 55 -0.34 -13.84 -8.88
CA THR A 55 -1.02 -13.11 -7.79
C THR A 55 -1.79 -14.05 -6.84
N GLY A 56 -1.68 -15.36 -7.07
CA GLY A 56 -2.37 -16.42 -6.35
C GLY A 56 -3.84 -16.52 -6.74
N GLU A 57 -4.68 -16.88 -5.76
CA GLU A 57 -6.12 -17.09 -5.95
C GLU A 57 -6.85 -15.86 -6.54
N PHE A 58 -6.42 -14.67 -6.16
CA PHE A 58 -7.06 -13.42 -6.56
C PHE A 58 -6.36 -12.84 -7.79
N THR A 59 -6.93 -13.09 -8.97
CA THR A 59 -6.42 -12.62 -10.28
C THR A 59 -7.05 -11.30 -10.73
N GLY A 60 -7.91 -10.72 -9.89
CA GLY A 60 -8.65 -9.51 -10.15
C GLY A 60 -9.05 -8.80 -8.87
N ARG A 61 -9.72 -7.65 -9.02
CA ARG A 61 -10.23 -6.92 -7.86
C ARG A 61 -11.24 -7.75 -7.09
N SER A 62 -11.30 -7.49 -5.79
CA SER A 62 -12.34 -8.00 -4.91
C SER A 62 -13.17 -6.84 -4.35
N PRO A 63 -14.07 -6.21 -5.15
CA PRO A 63 -14.74 -4.96 -4.76
C PRO A 63 -15.50 -5.04 -3.44
N LYS A 64 -15.99 -6.25 -3.15
CA LYS A 64 -16.84 -6.57 -2.02
C LYS A 64 -16.00 -6.83 -0.74
N ASP A 65 -14.66 -6.87 -0.85
CA ASP A 65 -13.66 -6.96 0.23
C ASP A 65 -12.86 -5.65 0.37
N LYS A 66 -13.34 -4.58 -0.30
CA LYS A 66 -12.81 -3.25 -0.15
C LYS A 66 -13.67 -2.49 0.85
N PHE A 67 -13.03 -1.95 1.88
CA PHE A 67 -13.71 -1.25 2.96
C PHE A 67 -13.14 0.16 3.16
N CYS A 68 -13.95 1.03 3.76
CA CYS A 68 -13.56 2.37 4.17
C CYS A 68 -13.90 2.55 5.64
N VAL A 69 -12.93 2.98 6.44
CA VAL A 69 -13.15 3.25 7.87
C VAL A 69 -14.20 4.36 8.01
N LYS A 70 -15.26 4.06 8.76
CA LYS A 70 -16.31 5.01 9.11
C LYS A 70 -16.00 5.62 10.47
N ASP A 71 -15.56 6.87 10.44
CA ASP A 71 -15.20 7.68 11.61
C ASP A 71 -15.74 9.11 11.46
N ASP A 72 -15.43 10.01 12.39
CA ASP A 72 -15.90 11.40 12.35
C ASP A 72 -15.53 12.13 11.06
N LYS A 73 -14.45 11.75 10.38
CA LYS A 73 -14.00 12.38 9.13
C LYS A 73 -14.83 11.90 7.94
N THR A 74 -15.26 10.65 7.94
CA THR A 74 -15.90 10.01 6.77
C THR A 74 -17.40 9.79 6.93
N ALA A 75 -17.94 9.82 8.15
CA ALA A 75 -19.30 9.42 8.47
C ALA A 75 -20.36 10.10 7.61
N ASP A 76 -20.20 11.40 7.34
CA ASP A 76 -21.17 12.21 6.58
C ASP A 76 -20.66 12.65 5.20
N THR A 77 -19.42 12.31 4.84
CA THR A 77 -18.77 12.74 3.58
C THR A 77 -18.61 11.61 2.57
N VAL A 78 -18.57 10.35 3.03
CA VAL A 78 -18.51 9.18 2.16
C VAL A 78 -19.92 8.72 1.79
N TRP A 79 -20.14 8.42 0.51
CA TRP A 79 -21.38 7.81 0.03
C TRP A 79 -21.42 6.31 0.36
N TRP A 80 -21.93 5.96 1.53
CA TRP A 80 -22.00 4.58 2.04
C TRP A 80 -22.97 3.70 1.23
N GLY A 81 -22.58 2.44 0.99
CA GLY A 81 -23.40 1.46 0.29
C GLY A 81 -22.59 0.24 -0.16
N ASP A 82 -23.06 -0.47 -1.18
CA ASP A 82 -22.42 -1.70 -1.67
C ASP A 82 -21.00 -1.49 -2.25
N VAL A 83 -20.65 -0.23 -2.58
CA VAL A 83 -19.34 0.15 -3.12
C VAL A 83 -18.39 0.64 -2.01
N ASN A 84 -18.89 1.49 -1.11
CA ASN A 84 -18.14 2.01 0.03
C ASN A 84 -18.68 1.34 1.28
N ILE A 85 -18.11 0.17 1.60
CA ILE A 85 -18.53 -0.65 2.72
C ILE A 85 -17.88 -0.08 3.99
N PRO A 86 -18.66 0.27 5.03
CA PRO A 86 -18.11 0.83 6.27
C PRO A 86 -17.27 -0.23 7.01
N PHE A 87 -16.21 0.23 7.66
CA PHE A 87 -15.38 -0.55 8.57
C PHE A 87 -15.23 0.18 9.90
N ASP A 88 -15.27 -0.54 11.02
CA ASP A 88 -15.10 0.07 12.33
C ASP A 88 -13.64 0.50 12.56
N ALA A 89 -13.43 1.69 13.10
CA ALA A 89 -12.09 2.23 13.37
C ALA A 89 -11.29 1.34 14.33
N ASP A 90 -11.91 0.86 15.41
CA ASP A 90 -11.25 -0.03 16.38
C ASP A 90 -10.85 -1.38 15.75
N LYS A 91 -11.65 -1.89 14.81
CA LYS A 91 -11.33 -3.11 14.05
C LYS A 91 -10.18 -2.87 13.07
N PHE A 92 -10.14 -1.70 12.43
CA PHE A 92 -9.01 -1.33 11.57
C PHE A 92 -7.71 -1.32 12.37
N ASP A 93 -7.72 -0.66 13.54
CA ASP A 93 -6.56 -0.54 14.40
C ASP A 93 -6.08 -1.93 14.87
N ALA A 94 -7.00 -2.76 15.37
CA ALA A 94 -6.66 -4.12 15.80
C ALA A 94 -6.15 -5.01 14.66
N LEU A 95 -6.71 -4.90 13.45
CA LEU A 95 -6.24 -5.64 12.28
C LEU A 95 -4.88 -5.13 11.81
N TYR A 96 -4.65 -3.82 11.89
CA TYR A 96 -3.36 -3.22 11.56
C TYR A 96 -2.26 -3.67 12.52
N ASP A 97 -2.54 -3.73 13.82
CA ASP A 97 -1.58 -4.25 14.81
C ASP A 97 -1.18 -5.70 14.49
N LYS A 98 -2.13 -6.54 14.07
CA LYS A 98 -1.85 -7.92 13.62
C LYS A 98 -1.00 -7.96 12.35
N LEU A 99 -1.27 -7.06 11.40
CA LEU A 99 -0.48 -6.91 10.18
C LEU A 99 0.96 -6.47 10.49
N CYS A 100 1.13 -5.50 11.38
CA CYS A 100 2.45 -5.09 11.87
C CYS A 100 3.17 -6.24 12.56
N ALA A 101 2.47 -6.99 13.42
CA ALA A 101 3.02 -8.18 14.08
C ALA A 101 3.43 -9.27 13.08
N TYR A 102 2.64 -9.47 12.01
CA TYR A 102 2.97 -10.40 10.93
C TYR A 102 4.28 -10.04 10.22
N LEU A 103 4.50 -8.74 9.98
CA LEU A 103 5.70 -8.21 9.32
C LEU A 103 6.94 -8.15 10.23
N MET A 104 6.80 -8.43 11.54
CA MET A 104 7.95 -8.46 12.43
C MET A 104 8.96 -9.53 11.99
N ASN A 105 10.25 -9.15 11.95
CA ASN A 105 11.35 -9.98 11.47
C ASN A 105 11.21 -10.47 10.01
N ARG A 106 10.27 -9.94 9.22
CA ARG A 106 10.16 -10.19 7.78
C ARG A 106 10.80 -9.06 6.99
N GLU A 107 11.35 -9.40 5.84
CA GLU A 107 11.81 -8.40 4.89
C GLU A 107 10.64 -7.57 4.36
N VAL A 108 10.90 -6.29 4.11
CA VAL A 108 9.94 -5.36 3.52
C VAL A 108 10.60 -4.48 2.46
N TYR A 109 9.83 -4.13 1.46
CA TYR A 109 10.22 -3.34 0.30
C TYR A 109 9.48 -2.02 0.34
N ILE A 110 10.22 -0.92 0.48
CA ILE A 110 9.66 0.42 0.61
C ILE A 110 9.83 1.18 -0.69
N LYS A 111 8.74 1.74 -1.21
CA LYS A 111 8.76 2.65 -2.35
C LYS A 111 8.06 3.96 -2.03
N ASP A 112 8.85 5.02 -1.99
CA ASP A 112 8.39 6.40 -1.96
C ASP A 112 8.06 6.86 -3.39
N ALA A 113 6.85 7.40 -3.57
CA ALA A 113 6.33 7.80 -4.87
C ALA A 113 5.34 8.97 -4.76
N TYR A 114 4.92 9.52 -5.89
CA TYR A 114 3.88 10.55 -5.92
C TYR A 114 2.69 10.13 -6.77
N ALA A 115 1.49 10.52 -6.34
CA ALA A 115 0.33 10.62 -7.21
C ALA A 115 0.04 12.10 -7.53
N CYS A 116 -0.58 12.33 -8.69
CA CYS A 116 -0.77 13.64 -9.33
C CYS A 116 0.55 14.29 -9.79
N ALA A 117 0.58 14.70 -11.06
CA ALA A 117 1.76 15.32 -11.67
C ALA A 117 1.87 16.82 -11.41
N ASP A 118 0.75 17.47 -11.12
CA ASP A 118 0.70 18.89 -10.78
C ASP A 118 1.23 19.09 -9.34
N PRO A 119 2.26 19.94 -9.12
CA PRO A 119 2.83 20.19 -7.80
C PRO A 119 1.81 20.62 -6.74
N ASP A 120 0.77 21.35 -7.09
CA ASP A 120 -0.24 21.84 -6.14
C ASP A 120 -1.15 20.71 -5.61
N TYR A 121 -1.27 19.64 -6.38
CA TYR A 121 -2.12 18.49 -6.08
C TYR A 121 -1.34 17.20 -5.83
N LYS A 122 -0.01 17.30 -5.79
CA LYS A 122 0.91 16.21 -5.51
C LYS A 122 0.54 15.55 -4.18
N LEU A 123 0.54 14.22 -4.17
CA LEU A 123 0.28 13.39 -3.01
C LEU A 123 1.47 12.46 -2.80
N ASN A 124 2.21 12.67 -1.71
CA ASN A 124 3.37 11.86 -1.37
C ASN A 124 2.92 10.53 -0.76
N LEU A 125 3.38 9.42 -1.35
CA LEU A 125 3.01 8.06 -0.99
C LEU A 125 4.24 7.30 -0.48
N ARG A 126 4.07 6.56 0.60
CA ARG A 126 5.01 5.50 1.01
C ARG A 126 4.31 4.15 0.94
N VAL A 127 4.74 3.33 0.00
CA VAL A 127 4.30 1.94 -0.12
C VAL A 127 5.28 1.05 0.62
N VAL A 128 4.80 0.27 1.59
CA VAL A 128 5.55 -0.78 2.28
C VAL A 128 4.95 -2.11 1.86
N ALA A 129 5.73 -2.93 1.17
CA ALA A 129 5.30 -4.19 0.61
C ALA A 129 6.08 -5.37 1.21
N GLU A 130 5.39 -6.49 1.43
CA GLU A 130 6.03 -7.76 1.79
C GLU A 130 6.84 -8.34 0.63
N LEU A 131 6.39 -8.15 -0.61
CA LEU A 131 6.99 -8.78 -1.80
C LEU A 131 7.63 -7.74 -2.74
N PRO A 132 8.79 -8.06 -3.36
CA PRO A 132 9.53 -7.12 -4.20
C PRO A 132 8.72 -6.65 -5.43
N TRP A 133 7.95 -7.55 -6.05
CA TRP A 133 7.13 -7.20 -7.21
C TRP A 133 5.98 -6.24 -6.88
N SER A 134 5.51 -6.21 -5.63
CA SER A 134 4.50 -5.22 -5.19
C SER A 134 5.09 -3.82 -5.14
N ALA A 135 6.33 -3.68 -4.66
CA ALA A 135 7.06 -2.41 -4.72
C ALA A 135 7.43 -2.01 -6.16
N LEU A 136 7.77 -2.98 -7.02
CA LEU A 136 8.01 -2.75 -8.44
C LEU A 136 6.75 -2.21 -9.15
N PHE A 137 5.59 -2.78 -8.83
CA PHE A 137 4.32 -2.29 -9.34
C PHE A 137 4.08 -0.83 -8.95
N ALA A 138 4.32 -0.46 -7.69
CA ALA A 138 4.22 0.92 -7.24
C ALA A 138 5.19 1.84 -8.03
N SER A 139 6.43 1.38 -8.26
CA SER A 139 7.42 2.10 -9.08
C SER A 139 7.01 2.30 -10.54
N ASN A 140 6.19 1.41 -11.10
CA ASN A 140 5.69 1.51 -12.46
C ASN A 140 4.42 2.35 -12.55
N MET A 141 3.55 2.28 -11.55
CA MET A 141 2.25 2.93 -11.58
C MET A 141 2.26 4.39 -11.14
N PHE A 142 3.13 4.75 -10.20
CA PHE A 142 3.18 6.09 -9.63
C PHE A 142 4.39 6.88 -10.14
N LEU A 143 4.36 8.20 -9.93
CA LEU A 143 5.44 9.08 -10.35
C LEU A 143 6.65 8.88 -9.43
N ARG A 144 7.84 8.78 -10.04
CA ARG A 144 9.08 8.49 -9.33
C ARG A 144 9.74 9.79 -8.89
N PRO A 145 10.04 9.95 -7.60
CA PRO A 145 10.86 11.05 -7.14
C PRO A 145 12.26 10.98 -7.74
N THR A 146 12.85 12.13 -7.97
CA THR A 146 14.29 12.23 -8.24
C THR A 146 15.09 11.87 -6.99
N HIS A 147 16.38 11.58 -7.16
CA HIS A 147 17.27 11.28 -6.04
C HIS A 147 17.33 12.42 -5.02
N ALA A 148 17.37 13.67 -5.50
CA ALA A 148 17.37 14.86 -4.64
C ALA A 148 16.06 14.99 -3.86
N GLU A 149 14.91 14.73 -4.50
CA GLU A 149 13.62 14.73 -3.81
C GLU A 149 13.49 13.60 -2.78
N LEU A 150 14.16 12.46 -2.98
CA LEU A 150 14.14 11.35 -2.02
C LEU A 150 14.85 11.68 -0.71
N GLU A 151 15.87 12.54 -0.72
CA GLU A 151 16.68 12.80 0.49
C GLU A 151 15.84 13.29 1.67
N ASP A 152 14.86 14.15 1.39
CA ASP A 152 13.98 14.79 2.36
C ASP A 152 12.50 14.45 2.09
N PHE A 153 12.24 13.27 1.53
CA PHE A 153 10.89 12.82 1.22
C PHE A 153 10.05 12.60 2.49
N GLU A 154 8.91 13.29 2.56
CA GLU A 154 7.92 13.16 3.64
C GLU A 154 6.61 12.58 3.08
N PRO A 155 6.22 11.35 3.45
CA PRO A 155 4.98 10.74 2.96
C PRO A 155 3.75 11.39 3.60
N GLU A 156 2.72 11.64 2.80
CA GLU A 156 1.40 12.04 3.27
C GLU A 156 0.48 10.83 3.49
N TRP A 157 0.60 9.83 2.62
CA TRP A 157 -0.19 8.61 2.64
C TRP A 157 0.67 7.35 2.67
N HIS A 158 0.19 6.35 3.37
CA HIS A 158 0.86 5.06 3.51
C HIS A 158 0.03 3.94 2.87
N VAL A 159 0.69 3.00 2.22
CA VAL A 159 0.09 1.74 1.78
C VAL A 159 0.91 0.60 2.36
N VAL A 160 0.29 -0.28 3.14
CA VAL A 160 0.93 -1.50 3.67
C VAL A 160 0.30 -2.70 2.96
N CYS A 161 1.11 -3.41 2.16
CA CYS A 161 0.65 -4.51 1.31
C CYS A 161 1.39 -5.80 1.69
N ALA A 162 0.69 -6.71 2.37
CA ALA A 162 1.22 -8.02 2.76
C ALA A 162 0.26 -9.14 2.29
N PRO A 163 0.36 -9.56 1.01
CA PRO A 163 -0.51 -10.59 0.46
C PRO A 163 -0.48 -11.91 1.24
N GLY A 164 0.61 -12.22 1.94
CA GLY A 164 0.73 -13.41 2.76
C GLY A 164 -0.05 -13.36 4.09
N PHE A 165 -0.46 -12.16 4.53
CA PHE A 165 -1.25 -11.99 5.75
C PHE A 165 -2.75 -12.17 5.48
N GLN A 166 -3.40 -13.08 6.18
CA GLN A 166 -4.83 -13.36 6.03
C GLN A 166 -5.61 -12.94 7.27
N ALA A 167 -6.71 -12.21 7.07
CA ALA A 167 -7.64 -11.87 8.14
C ALA A 167 -8.45 -13.10 8.60
N ASP A 168 -8.85 -13.11 9.86
CA ASP A 168 -9.87 -13.98 10.42
C ASP A 168 -11.24 -13.25 10.37
N PRO A 169 -12.15 -13.60 9.45
CA PRO A 169 -13.39 -12.84 9.23
C PRO A 169 -14.25 -12.69 10.48
N GLU A 170 -14.29 -13.73 11.32
CA GLU A 170 -15.11 -13.73 12.54
C GLU A 170 -14.56 -12.76 13.60
N LYS A 171 -13.24 -12.59 13.66
CA LYS A 171 -12.58 -11.74 14.66
C LYS A 171 -12.32 -10.32 14.15
N ASP A 172 -11.97 -10.20 12.88
CA ASP A 172 -11.41 -8.98 12.30
C ASP A 172 -12.47 -8.11 11.63
N GLY A 173 -13.68 -8.61 11.43
CA GLY A 173 -14.78 -7.84 10.83
C GLY A 173 -14.68 -7.73 9.31
N THR A 174 -13.79 -8.50 8.67
CA THR A 174 -13.72 -8.63 7.21
C THR A 174 -14.76 -9.65 6.71
N ARG A 175 -15.06 -9.62 5.41
CA ARG A 175 -15.99 -10.59 4.80
C ARG A 175 -15.34 -11.97 4.62
N GLN A 176 -14.07 -11.97 4.23
CA GLN A 176 -13.26 -13.18 4.02
C GLN A 176 -11.77 -12.89 4.32
N ARG A 177 -10.88 -13.85 4.03
CA ARG A 177 -9.45 -13.76 4.38
C ARG A 177 -8.70 -12.57 3.77
N ASN A 178 -9.10 -12.11 2.59
CA ASN A 178 -8.50 -10.95 1.93
C ASN A 178 -9.26 -9.67 2.25
N PHE A 179 -8.54 -8.57 2.23
CA PHE A 179 -9.10 -7.25 2.51
C PHE A 179 -8.26 -6.15 1.84
N ALA A 180 -8.93 -5.05 1.51
CA ALA A 180 -8.30 -3.78 1.20
C ALA A 180 -9.06 -2.68 1.95
N ILE A 181 -8.46 -2.10 2.98
CA ILE A 181 -9.15 -1.16 3.87
C ILE A 181 -8.47 0.20 3.85
N ILE A 182 -9.25 1.25 3.66
CA ILE A 182 -8.78 2.63 3.58
C ILE A 182 -9.21 3.38 4.84
N SER A 183 -8.27 4.02 5.52
CA SER A 183 -8.53 4.98 6.60
C SER A 183 -8.08 6.38 6.18
N PHE A 184 -9.03 7.30 6.04
CA PHE A 184 -8.75 8.71 5.71
C PHE A 184 -8.22 9.52 6.88
N THR A 185 -8.53 9.09 8.11
CA THR A 185 -8.02 9.70 9.34
C THR A 185 -6.57 9.30 9.58
N ARG A 186 -6.24 8.01 9.43
CA ARG A 186 -4.84 7.53 9.51
C ARG A 186 -4.02 7.80 8.24
N LYS A 187 -4.65 8.26 7.15
CA LYS A 187 -4.05 8.39 5.81
C LYS A 187 -3.31 7.12 5.38
N MET A 188 -4.01 5.98 5.49
CA MET A 188 -3.41 4.66 5.33
C MET A 188 -4.33 3.72 4.57
N ILE A 189 -3.72 2.86 3.76
CA ILE A 189 -4.37 1.70 3.12
C ILE A 189 -3.66 0.44 3.59
N ILE A 190 -4.43 -0.55 4.05
CA ILE A 190 -3.91 -1.87 4.39
C ILE A 190 -4.49 -2.92 3.43
N ILE A 191 -3.62 -3.78 2.90
CA ILE A 191 -3.98 -4.81 1.92
C ILE A 191 -3.38 -6.13 2.41
N GLY A 192 -4.24 -7.15 2.54
CA GLY A 192 -3.85 -8.50 2.94
C GLY A 192 -4.63 -9.59 2.24
N GLY A 193 -4.06 -10.78 2.16
CA GLY A 193 -4.68 -12.00 1.65
C GLY A 193 -4.88 -12.03 0.14
N THR A 194 -4.44 -10.99 -0.59
CA THR A 194 -4.55 -10.88 -2.04
C THR A 194 -3.25 -10.35 -2.63
N GLY A 195 -2.69 -11.07 -3.61
CA GLY A 195 -1.54 -10.62 -4.40
C GLY A 195 -1.91 -9.67 -5.54
N TYR A 196 -3.19 -9.32 -5.71
CA TYR A 196 -3.61 -8.52 -6.84
C TYR A 196 -3.16 -7.05 -6.70
N THR A 197 -2.08 -6.69 -7.40
CA THR A 197 -1.48 -5.35 -7.37
C THR A 197 -2.44 -4.21 -7.70
N GLY A 198 -3.52 -4.48 -8.43
CA GLY A 198 -4.54 -3.50 -8.76
C GLY A 198 -5.22 -2.88 -7.53
N GLU A 199 -5.20 -3.54 -6.37
CA GLU A 199 -5.70 -2.97 -5.11
C GLU A 199 -4.83 -1.78 -4.63
N ILE A 200 -3.51 -1.79 -4.85
CA ILE A 200 -2.63 -0.64 -4.57
C ILE A 200 -3.04 0.56 -5.43
N LYS A 201 -3.13 0.35 -6.75
CA LYS A 201 -3.50 1.42 -7.71
C LYS A 201 -4.88 1.98 -7.43
N LYS A 202 -5.88 1.10 -7.27
CA LYS A 202 -7.28 1.52 -7.09
C LYS A 202 -7.56 2.03 -5.68
N GLY A 203 -6.79 1.59 -4.67
CA GLY A 203 -6.77 2.19 -3.35
C GLY A 203 -6.38 3.67 -3.41
N ILE A 204 -5.20 3.98 -3.96
CA ILE A 204 -4.75 5.38 -4.13
C ILE A 204 -5.69 6.18 -5.03
N PHE A 205 -6.20 5.59 -6.12
CA PHE A 205 -7.19 6.29 -6.94
C PHE A 205 -8.47 6.61 -6.16
N THR A 206 -8.90 5.75 -5.24
CA THR A 206 -10.05 6.04 -4.35
C THR A 206 -9.73 7.19 -3.42
N VAL A 207 -8.51 7.22 -2.87
CA VAL A 207 -8.03 8.34 -2.04
C VAL A 207 -8.10 9.65 -2.81
N LEU A 208 -7.61 9.69 -4.05
CA LEU A 208 -7.67 10.89 -4.89
C LEU A 208 -9.11 11.32 -5.18
N ASN A 209 -10.02 10.37 -5.41
CA ASN A 209 -11.44 10.66 -5.64
C ASN A 209 -12.19 11.18 -4.41
N TYR A 210 -11.57 11.13 -3.24
CA TYR A 210 -12.08 11.79 -2.03
C TYR A 210 -11.32 13.08 -1.76
N VAL A 211 -9.98 13.02 -1.63
CA VAL A 211 -9.14 14.15 -1.24
C VAL A 211 -9.24 15.32 -2.21
N LEU A 212 -9.19 15.07 -3.53
CA LEU A 212 -9.23 16.16 -4.51
C LEU A 212 -10.56 16.93 -4.47
N PRO A 213 -11.75 16.30 -4.61
CA PRO A 213 -13.00 17.04 -4.59
C PRO A 213 -13.38 17.54 -3.19
N GLN A 214 -13.19 16.72 -2.15
CA GLN A 214 -13.65 17.04 -0.80
C GLN A 214 -12.75 18.04 -0.08
N GLU A 215 -11.43 17.90 -0.22
CA GLU A 215 -10.45 18.70 0.57
C GLU A 215 -9.79 19.79 -0.27
N ARG A 216 -9.66 19.60 -1.59
CA ARG A 216 -8.93 20.53 -2.49
C ARG A 216 -9.79 21.20 -3.56
N GLN A 217 -11.10 20.93 -3.59
CA GLN A 217 -12.06 21.50 -4.54
C GLN A 217 -11.69 21.28 -6.02
N VAL A 218 -11.08 20.13 -6.34
CA VAL A 218 -10.68 19.75 -7.71
C VAL A 218 -11.42 18.50 -8.16
N LEU A 219 -11.92 18.53 -9.40
CA LEU A 219 -12.53 17.37 -10.04
C LEU A 219 -11.48 16.28 -10.28
N SER A 220 -11.73 15.07 -9.77
CA SER A 220 -10.94 13.86 -10.04
C SER A 220 -11.56 13.04 -11.18
N MET A 221 -10.74 12.52 -12.10
CA MET A 221 -11.14 11.64 -13.21
C MET A 221 -10.08 10.58 -13.51
#